data_AF-A0A948STP6-F1
#
_entry.id   AF-A0A948STP6-F1
#
_cell.length_a   1.000
_cell.length_b   1.000
_cell.length_c   1.000
_cell.angle_alpha   90.00
_cell.angle_beta   90.00
_cell.angle_gamma   90.00
#
_symmetry.space_group_name_H-M   'P 1'
#
loop_
_entity.id
_entity.type
_entity.pdbx_description
1 polymer ?
#
loop_
_entity_poly.entity_id
_entity_poly.type
_entity_poly.pdbx_seq_one_letter_code
_entity_poly.pdbx_strand_id
1 'polypeptide(L)'
;MLSWSAREQGIAVDLSTLTVDIPASAELLEFAAAAASPASDAVALDHARVRLVEAVGEAKMIDAAAVVANFEMMTRLAEGTGAVLHRRESKQAGTAVGADVFRSRR
;
A
#
# COMPACT_ATOMS: atom_id res chain seq x y z
N MET A 1 6.36 -1.51 -1.91
CA MET A 1 5.32 -2.01 -2.83
C MET A 1 5.05 -1.08 -4.02
N LEU A 2 4.45 0.12 -3.86
CA LEU A 2 4.24 1.05 -4.99
C LEU A 2 5.53 1.73 -5.47
N SER A 3 6.46 2.04 -4.56
CA SER A 3 7.73 2.69 -4.89
C SER A 3 8.66 1.84 -5.77
N TRP A 4 8.63 0.52 -5.62
CA TRP A 4 9.43 -0.41 -6.44
C TRP A 4 8.85 -0.55 -7.85
N SER A 5 7.57 -0.89 -7.97
CA SER A 5 6.90 -1.03 -9.27
C SER A 5 6.86 0.30 -10.06
N ALA A 6 6.70 1.43 -9.36
CA ALA A 6 6.78 2.74 -9.97
C ALA A 6 8.22 3.07 -10.43
N ARG A 7 9.26 2.75 -9.63
CA ARG A 7 10.67 2.89 -10.06
C ARG A 7 10.98 2.07 -11.31
N GLU A 8 10.50 0.84 -11.39
CA GLU A 8 10.70 -0.04 -12.55
C GLU A 8 10.06 0.53 -13.84
N GLN A 9 9.01 1.34 -13.69
CA GLN A 9 8.31 2.00 -14.79
C GLN A 9 8.75 3.46 -15.01
N GLY A 10 9.82 3.91 -14.33
CA GLY A 10 10.31 5.29 -14.41
C GLY A 10 9.38 6.34 -13.79
N ILE A 11 8.45 5.92 -12.95
CA ILE A 11 7.51 6.76 -12.20
C ILE A 11 8.07 6.93 -10.79
N ALA A 12 8.60 8.12 -10.47
CA ALA A 12 9.00 8.43 -9.11
C ALA A 12 7.77 8.83 -8.27
N VAL A 13 7.34 7.94 -7.36
CA VAL A 13 6.31 8.25 -6.36
C VAL A 13 7.00 8.70 -5.09
N ASP A 14 6.92 10.00 -4.81
CA ASP A 14 7.40 10.58 -3.55
C ASP A 14 6.26 10.61 -2.53
N LEU A 15 6.27 9.66 -1.60
CA LEU A 15 5.26 9.54 -0.56
C LEU A 15 5.34 10.68 0.48
N SER A 16 6.46 11.42 0.54
CA SER A 16 6.57 12.58 1.43
C SER A 16 5.70 13.76 1.00
N THR A 17 5.22 13.77 -0.25
CA THR A 17 4.31 14.79 -0.78
C THR A 17 2.85 14.55 -0.40
N LEU A 18 2.51 13.39 0.17
CA LEU A 18 1.15 13.06 0.57
C LEU A 18 0.85 13.65 1.95
N THR A 19 0.10 14.76 1.97
CA THR A 19 -0.46 15.29 3.21
C THR A 19 -1.83 14.64 3.47
N VAL A 20 -1.82 13.53 4.19
CA VAL A 20 -3.04 12.86 4.66
C VAL A 20 -3.08 12.91 6.18
N ASP A 21 -4.10 13.58 6.72
CA ASP A 21 -4.35 13.64 8.16
C ASP A 21 -5.01 12.33 8.63
N ILE A 22 -4.19 11.28 8.67
CA ILE A 22 -4.58 9.95 9.15
C ILE A 22 -3.85 9.73 10.49
N PRO A 23 -4.58 9.41 11.57
CA PRO A 23 -3.96 9.03 12.84
C PRO A 23 -2.94 7.91 12.66
N ALA A 24 -1.77 8.06 13.29
CA ALA A 24 -0.65 7.12 13.22
C ALA A 24 -0.14 6.83 11.78
N SER A 25 -0.26 7.81 10.87
CA SER A 25 0.18 7.66 9.48
C SER A 25 1.66 7.30 9.35
N ALA A 26 2.52 7.83 10.22
CA ALA A 26 3.95 7.53 10.24
C ALA A 26 4.20 6.06 10.60
N GLU A 27 3.57 5.57 11.67
CA GLU A 27 3.68 4.18 12.14
C GLU A 27 3.10 3.20 11.12
N LEU A 28 1.97 3.54 10.51
CA LEU A 28 1.35 2.74 9.44
C LEU A 28 2.28 2.62 8.23
N LEU A 29 2.90 3.74 7.82
CA LEU A 29 3.81 3.75 6.68
C LEU A 29 5.09 2.96 6.97
N GLU A 30 5.66 3.11 8.17
CA GLU A 30 6.85 2.37 8.60
C GLU A 30 6.59 0.87 8.68
N PHE A 31 5.47 0.46 9.27
CA PHE A 31 5.07 -0.94 9.33
C PHE A 31 4.86 -1.54 7.94
N ALA A 32 4.14 -0.84 7.06
CA ALA A 32 3.93 -1.28 5.69
C ALA A 32 5.25 -1.37 4.90
N ALA A 33 6.18 -0.43 5.09
CA ALA A 33 7.48 -0.44 4.44
C ALA A 33 8.36 -1.59 4.92
N ALA A 34 8.39 -1.86 6.23
CA ALA A 34 9.14 -2.98 6.80
C ALA A 34 8.57 -4.34 6.37
N ALA A 35 7.24 -4.49 6.38
CA ALA A 35 6.56 -5.72 5.99
C ALA A 35 6.68 -6.03 4.49
N ALA A 36 6.69 -5.01 3.63
CA ALA A 36 6.86 -5.13 2.17
C ALA A 36 8.33 -5.14 1.72
N SER A 37 9.29 -5.16 2.66
CA SER A 37 10.71 -5.08 2.33
C SER A 37 11.21 -6.38 1.70
N PRO A 38 11.81 -6.36 0.49
CA PRO A 38 12.40 -7.55 -0.12
C PRO A 38 13.52 -8.16 0.72
N ALA A 39 14.20 -7.35 1.54
CA ALA A 39 15.29 -7.80 2.40
C ALA A 39 14.82 -8.67 3.57
N SER A 40 13.51 -8.70 3.87
CA SER A 40 12.92 -9.51 4.96
C SER A 40 13.62 -9.28 6.31
N ASP A 41 13.91 -8.01 6.64
CA ASP A 41 14.54 -7.63 7.91
C ASP A 41 13.54 -7.81 9.07
N ALA A 42 13.67 -8.92 9.78
CA ALA A 42 12.82 -9.28 10.89
C ALA A 42 12.93 -8.31 12.09
N VAL A 43 14.10 -7.69 12.29
CA VAL A 43 14.31 -6.73 13.40
C VAL A 43 13.57 -5.43 13.10
N ALA A 44 13.69 -4.93 11.87
CA ALA A 44 12.96 -3.74 11.43
C ALA A 44 11.43 -3.97 11.49
N LEU A 45 10.96 -5.15 11.07
CA LEU A 45 9.55 -5.51 11.13
C LEU A 45 9.03 -5.58 12.56
N ASP A 46 9.77 -6.22 13.48
CA ASP A 46 9.34 -6.34 14.88
C ASP A 46 9.27 -4.96 15.55
N HIS A 47 10.27 -4.12 15.34
CA HIS A 47 10.29 -2.74 15.84
C HIS A 47 9.08 -1.94 15.33
N ALA A 48 8.81 -1.98 14.02
CA ALA A 48 7.68 -1.26 13.44
C ALA A 48 6.33 -1.80 13.94
N ARG A 49 6.22 -3.12 14.15
CA ARG A 49 5.04 -3.77 14.72
C ARG A 49 4.77 -3.27 16.14
N VAL A 50 5.79 -3.26 17.01
CA VAL A 50 5.67 -2.77 18.40
C VAL A 50 5.17 -1.33 18.41
N ARG A 51 5.80 -0.46 17.62
CA ARG A 51 5.41 0.96 17.54
C ARG A 51 3.98 1.17 17.05
N LEU A 52 3.54 0.38 16.06
CA LEU A 52 2.17 0.47 15.57
C LEU A 52 1.17 -0.01 16.63
N VAL A 53 1.47 -1.10 17.35
CA VAL A 53 0.63 -1.55 18.47
C VAL A 53 0.51 -0.48 19.55
N GLU A 54 1.59 0.22 19.90
CA GLU A 54 1.56 1.32 20.86
C GLU A 54 0.69 2.49 20.39
N ALA A 55 0.71 2.80 19.09
CA ALA A 55 -0.04 3.92 18.54
C ALA A 55 -1.54 3.65 18.34
N VAL A 56 -1.91 2.43 17.91
CA VAL A 56 -3.30 2.12 17.49
C VAL A 56 -3.93 0.91 18.18
N GLY A 57 -3.16 0.15 18.94
CA GLY A 57 -3.59 -1.11 19.56
C GLY A 57 -3.47 -2.33 18.65
N GLU A 58 -3.44 -3.51 19.27
CA GLU A 58 -3.17 -4.78 18.57
C GLU A 58 -4.21 -5.10 17.48
N ALA A 59 -5.50 -4.93 17.76
CA ALA A 59 -6.56 -5.23 16.79
C ALA A 59 -6.40 -4.43 15.49
N LYS A 60 -6.09 -3.12 15.59
CA LYS A 60 -5.88 -2.26 14.42
C LYS A 60 -4.56 -2.54 13.71
N MET A 61 -3.53 -2.97 14.44
CA MET A 61 -2.28 -3.44 13.83
C MET A 61 -2.53 -4.71 13.00
N ILE A 62 -3.36 -5.64 13.48
CA ILE A 62 -3.75 -6.84 12.73
C ILE A 62 -4.51 -6.46 11.46
N ASP A 63 -5.45 -5.51 11.53
CA ASP A 63 -6.13 -4.99 10.34
C ASP A 63 -5.15 -4.39 9.33
N ALA A 64 -4.17 -3.61 9.80
CA ALA A 64 -3.12 -3.06 8.94
C ALA A 64 -2.27 -4.16 8.28
N ALA A 65 -1.93 -5.22 9.03
CA ALA A 65 -1.23 -6.38 8.48
C ALA A 65 -2.04 -7.11 7.41
N ALA A 66 -3.36 -7.25 7.61
CA ALA A 66 -4.25 -7.83 6.61
C ALA A 66 -4.29 -6.99 5.32
N VAL A 67 -4.32 -5.65 5.44
CA VAL A 67 -4.24 -4.75 4.29
C VAL A 67 -2.92 -4.91 3.55
N VAL A 68 -1.78 -4.92 4.25
CA VAL A 68 -0.46 -5.12 3.65
C VAL A 68 -0.39 -6.47 2.92
N ALA A 69 -0.84 -7.56 3.56
CA ALA A 69 -0.84 -8.89 2.96
C ALA A 69 -1.72 -8.97 1.69
N ASN A 70 -2.91 -8.36 1.71
CA ASN A 70 -3.78 -8.28 0.53
C ASN A 70 -3.10 -7.56 -0.64
N PHE A 71 -2.40 -6.46 -0.34
CA PHE A 71 -1.68 -5.66 -1.31
C PHE A 71 -0.45 -6.40 -1.88
N GLU A 72 0.29 -7.12 -1.05
CA GLU A 72 1.42 -7.96 -1.50
C GLU A 72 0.95 -9.07 -2.45
N MET A 73 -0.16 -9.73 -2.12
CA MET A 73 -0.77 -10.74 -3.00
C MET A 73 -1.12 -10.17 -4.38
N MET A 74 -1.79 -9.01 -4.41
CA MET A 74 -2.15 -8.35 -5.66
C MET A 74 -0.93 -7.88 -6.46
N THR A 75 0.13 -7.45 -5.77
CA THR A 75 1.39 -7.03 -6.41
C THR A 75 2.05 -8.21 -7.12
N ARG A 76 2.16 -9.36 -6.44
CA ARG A 76 2.71 -10.58 -7.05
C ARG A 76 1.86 -11.07 -8.22
N LEU A 77 0.54 -10.96 -8.13
CA LEU A 77 -0.36 -11.30 -9.23
C LEU A 77 -0.12 -10.37 -10.44
N ALA A 78 -0.01 -9.07 -10.21
CA ALA A 78 0.26 -8.09 -11.26
C ALA A 78 1.63 -8.33 -11.93
N GLU A 79 2.67 -8.59 -11.13
CA GLU A 79 4.01 -8.93 -11.61
C GLU A 79 4.00 -10.23 -12.43
N GLY A 80 3.36 -11.29 -11.91
CA GLY A 80 3.28 -12.59 -12.58
C GLY A 80 2.46 -12.59 -13.88
N THR A 81 1.52 -11.65 -14.03
CA THR A 81 0.68 -11.51 -15.23
C THR A 81 1.19 -10.45 -16.22
N GLY A 82 2.23 -9.69 -15.85
CA GLY A 82 2.73 -8.58 -16.65
C GLY A 82 1.78 -7.38 -16.72
N ALA A 83 0.91 -7.20 -15.71
CA ALA A 83 0.00 -6.06 -15.66
C ALA A 83 0.80 -4.75 -15.55
N VAL A 84 0.58 -3.84 -16.51
CA VAL A 84 1.28 -2.55 -16.59
C VAL A 84 0.42 -1.41 -16.07
N LEU A 85 1.03 -0.39 -15.44
CA LEU A 85 0.31 0.83 -15.10
C LEU A 85 0.06 1.61 -16.41
N HIS A 86 -1.18 1.60 -16.89
CA HIS A 86 -1.56 2.42 -18.04
C HIS A 86 -1.39 3.92 -17.72
N ARG A 87 -0.54 4.61 -18.48
CA ARG A 87 -0.27 6.05 -18.31
C ARG A 87 -1.55 6.86 -18.56
N ARG A 88 -2.04 7.55 -17.53
CA ARG A 88 -3.07 8.63 -17.52
C ARG A 88 -4.43 8.41 -18.20
N GLU A 89 -4.72 7.26 -18.79
CA GLU A 89 -6.10 6.91 -19.21
C GLU A 89 -6.85 6.08 -18.15
N SER A 90 -6.40 6.14 -16.90
CA SER A 90 -6.93 5.43 -15.73
C SER A 90 -8.38 5.79 -15.33
N LYS A 91 -9.06 6.68 -16.08
CA LYS A 91 -10.51 6.87 -15.96
C LYS A 91 -11.30 5.69 -16.53
N GLN A 92 -10.82 5.05 -17.59
CA GLN A 92 -11.54 3.94 -18.25
C GLN A 92 -11.49 2.63 -17.47
N ALA A 93 -10.38 2.35 -16.78
CA ALA A 93 -10.23 1.14 -15.96
C ALA A 93 -11.17 1.17 -14.72
N GLY A 94 -11.37 2.33 -14.11
CA GLY A 94 -12.33 2.50 -13.01
C GLY A 94 -13.78 2.24 -13.43
N THR A 95 -14.16 2.67 -14.64
CA THR A 95 -15.46 2.35 -15.26
C THR A 95 -15.60 0.87 -15.63
N ALA A 96 -14.53 0.20 -16.06
CA ALA A 96 -14.58 -1.22 -16.43
C ALA A 96 -14.84 -2.14 -15.21
N VAL A 97 -14.39 -1.72 -14.03
CA VAL A 97 -14.59 -2.45 -12.75
C VAL A 97 -15.79 -1.89 -11.95
N GLY A 98 -16.53 -0.91 -12.51
CA GLY A 98 -17.76 -0.37 -11.90
C GLY A 98 -17.52 0.52 -10.67
N ALA A 99 -16.33 1.07 -10.48
CA ALA A 99 -16.00 1.94 -9.34
C ALA A 99 -16.76 3.29 -9.37
N ASP A 100 -17.24 3.69 -10.55
CA ASP A 100 -18.13 4.82 -10.81
C ASP A 100 -19.55 4.61 -10.25
N VAL A 101 -20.01 3.35 -10.17
CA VAL A 101 -21.33 3.00 -9.61
C VAL A 101 -21.39 3.30 -8.10
N PHE A 102 -20.26 3.28 -7.40
CA PHE A 102 -20.19 3.61 -5.98
C PHE A 102 -20.17 5.12 -5.69
N ARG A 103 -19.84 5.96 -6.69
CA ARG A 103 -19.79 7.42 -6.53
C ARG A 103 -21.14 8.12 -6.67
N SER A 104 -22.13 7.48 -7.28
CA SER A 104 -23.45 8.08 -7.54
C SER A 104 -24.51 7.80 -6.47
N ARG A 105 -24.17 7.09 -5.37
CA ARG A 105 -25.10 6.78 -4.27
C ARG A 105 -24.90 7.64 -3.01
N ARG A 106 -24.59 8.93 -3.17
CA ARG A 106 -24.58 9.88 -2.05
C ARG A 106 -25.74 10.86 -2.14
#